data_AF-A0A7G4A0L7-F1
#
_entry.id   AF-A0A7G4A0L7-F1
#
_cell.length_a   1.000
_cell.length_b   1.000
_cell.length_c   1.000
_cell.angle_alpha   90.00
_cell.angle_beta   90.00
_cell.angle_gamma   90.00
#
_symmetry.space_group_name_H-M   'P 1'
#
loop_
_entity.id
_entity.type
_entity.pdbx_description
1 polymer ?
#
loop_
_entity_poly.entity_id
_entity_poly.type
_entity_poly.pdbx_seq_one_letter_code
_entity_poly.pdbx_strand_id
1 'polypeptide(L)'
;MIIAVFSLGQFISSKLDLLKLGFQEWFKTQKKEDVSGEIVWKWMADNLAPLRVGEITLKQFCDKFNEHFQVNMTFTEFSKIFNSMCTLDKASLDRVAKFKGFLEEHDGVKFVLVSHTNYSHLYYILSQLPKLIPETAVISDDKWSESEQILFAPSMSSKCTEHPDTLKYALKKLKIDKEDHVISFLNTIKAYDHPHFSYVDPGKDLEKVAETVESLQESKKTVVYSV
;
A
#
# COMPACT_ATOMS: atom_id res chain seq x y z
N MET A 1 16.60 6.34 14.36
CA MET A 1 16.03 5.57 13.23
C MET A 1 15.86 6.45 11.99
N ILE A 2 15.69 5.84 10.81
CA ILE A 2 15.22 6.49 9.58
C ILE A 2 13.93 5.79 9.13
N ILE A 3 12.86 6.56 8.92
CA ILE A 3 11.60 6.10 8.35
C ILE A 3 11.49 6.64 6.92
N ALA A 4 11.53 5.75 5.93
CA ALA A 4 11.25 6.10 4.55
C ALA A 4 9.80 5.75 4.21
N VAL A 5 9.03 6.74 3.79
CA VAL A 5 7.59 6.64 3.55
C VAL A 5 7.32 6.53 2.06
N PHE A 6 6.53 5.52 1.68
CA PHE A 6 6.16 5.25 0.30
C PHE A 6 4.66 4.98 0.18
N SER A 7 4.13 5.04 -1.05
CA SER A 7 2.88 4.37 -1.38
C SER A 7 3.14 2.92 -1.77
N LEU A 8 2.22 2.03 -1.40
CA LEU A 8 2.19 0.66 -1.93
C LEU A 8 2.18 0.64 -3.46
N GLY A 9 1.53 1.61 -4.10
CA GLY A 9 1.48 1.73 -5.56
C GLY A 9 2.84 1.97 -6.22
N GLN A 10 3.83 2.46 -5.47
CA GLN A 10 5.21 2.62 -5.95
C GLN A 10 5.95 1.27 -6.00
N PHE A 11 5.51 0.30 -5.20
CA PHE A 11 6.09 -1.05 -5.16
C PHE A 11 5.34 -2.02 -6.06
N ILE A 12 4.01 -1.85 -6.13
CA ILE A 12 3.10 -2.78 -6.77
C ILE A 12 2.16 -1.97 -7.66
N SER A 13 2.35 -2.09 -8.98
CA SER A 13 1.51 -1.43 -9.95
C SER A 13 0.11 -2.00 -9.94
N SER A 14 -0.91 -1.13 -9.86
CA SER A 14 -2.31 -1.53 -10.01
C SER A 14 -2.63 -1.84 -11.47
N LYS A 15 -2.99 -3.08 -11.76
CA LYS A 15 -3.36 -3.57 -13.09
C LYS A 15 -4.84 -3.37 -13.35
N LEU A 16 -5.26 -2.10 -13.39
CA LEU A 16 -6.67 -1.74 -13.54
C LEU A 16 -7.33 -2.36 -14.79
N ASP A 17 -6.57 -2.51 -15.87
CA ASP A 17 -7.06 -3.14 -17.10
C ASP A 17 -7.46 -4.60 -16.90
N LEU A 18 -6.78 -5.35 -16.03
CA LEU A 18 -7.16 -6.74 -15.72
C LEU A 18 -8.47 -6.82 -14.93
N LEU A 19 -8.71 -5.86 -14.03
CA LEU A 19 -9.98 -5.77 -13.31
C LEU A 19 -11.12 -5.44 -14.28
N LYS A 20 -10.93 -4.42 -15.13
CA LYS A 20 -11.92 -4.00 -16.12
C LYS A 20 -12.23 -5.14 -17.09
N LEU A 21 -11.20 -5.80 -17.61
CA LEU A 21 -11.35 -6.93 -18.52
C LEU A 21 -12.10 -8.08 -17.85
N GLY A 22 -11.73 -8.46 -16.62
CA GLY A 22 -12.36 -9.58 -15.92
C GLY A 22 -13.85 -9.35 -15.66
N PHE A 23 -14.26 -8.13 -15.28
CA PHE A 23 -15.68 -7.81 -15.14
C PHE A 23 -16.39 -7.80 -16.49
N GLN A 24 -15.78 -7.20 -17.52
CA GLN A 24 -16.35 -7.18 -18.87
C GLN A 24 -16.59 -8.58 -19.42
N GLU A 25 -15.62 -9.48 -19.26
CA GLU A 25 -15.74 -10.88 -19.67
C GLU A 25 -16.85 -11.59 -18.89
N TRP A 26 -16.93 -11.36 -17.58
CA TRP A 26 -17.99 -11.95 -16.78
C TRP A 26 -19.39 -11.48 -17.22
N PHE A 27 -19.60 -10.17 -17.44
CA PHE A 27 -20.90 -9.65 -17.90
C PHE A 27 -21.30 -10.20 -19.28
N LYS A 28 -20.33 -10.45 -20.18
CA LYS A 28 -20.60 -11.14 -21.45
C LYS A 28 -21.15 -12.55 -21.24
N THR A 29 -20.65 -13.31 -20.27
CA THR A 29 -21.22 -14.64 -19.94
C THR A 29 -22.67 -14.57 -19.46
N GLN A 30 -23.06 -13.42 -18.88
CA GLN A 30 -24.42 -13.13 -18.42
C GLN A 30 -25.30 -12.52 -19.53
N LYS A 31 -24.81 -12.46 -20.78
CA LYS A 31 -25.49 -11.82 -21.92
C LYS A 31 -25.83 -10.34 -21.72
N LYS A 32 -25.06 -9.64 -20.88
CA LYS A 32 -25.16 -8.19 -20.65
C LYS A 32 -24.01 -7.47 -21.35
N GLU A 33 -24.06 -7.42 -22.68
CA GLU A 33 -22.98 -6.87 -23.52
C GLU A 33 -22.87 -5.34 -23.44
N ASP A 34 -23.90 -4.67 -22.93
CA ASP A 34 -23.96 -3.23 -22.69
C ASP A 34 -23.14 -2.79 -21.47
N VAL A 35 -22.79 -3.71 -20.57
CA VAL A 35 -21.99 -3.41 -19.37
C VAL A 35 -20.51 -3.64 -19.66
N SER A 36 -19.77 -2.54 -19.86
CA SER A 36 -18.32 -2.58 -20.06
C SER A 36 -17.54 -2.58 -18.75
N GLY A 37 -16.27 -2.97 -18.82
CA GLY A 37 -15.36 -2.90 -17.68
C GLY A 37 -15.19 -1.48 -17.14
N GLU A 38 -15.31 -0.45 -18.00
CA GLU A 38 -15.25 0.94 -17.55
C GLU A 38 -16.49 1.41 -16.80
N ILE A 39 -17.68 0.95 -17.21
CA ILE A 39 -18.92 1.24 -16.47
C ILE A 39 -18.81 0.67 -15.06
N VAL A 40 -18.30 -0.57 -14.96
CA VAL A 40 -18.06 -1.22 -13.67
C VAL A 40 -17.03 -0.47 -12.84
N TRP A 41 -15.89 -0.12 -13.42
CA TRP A 41 -14.84 0.61 -12.70
C TRP A 41 -15.33 1.97 -12.20
N LYS A 42 -16.08 2.72 -13.01
CA LYS A 42 -16.64 4.00 -12.60
C LYS A 42 -17.53 3.85 -11.37
N TRP A 43 -18.47 2.89 -11.39
CA TRP A 43 -19.30 2.60 -10.23
C TRP A 43 -18.47 2.20 -9.01
N MET A 44 -17.45 1.35 -9.19
CA MET A 44 -16.58 0.96 -8.09
C MET A 44 -15.85 2.16 -7.50
N ALA A 45 -15.21 3.00 -8.34
CA ALA A 45 -14.45 4.16 -7.92
C ALA A 45 -15.29 5.11 -7.05
N ASP A 46 -16.56 5.33 -7.43
CA ASP A 46 -17.50 6.17 -6.69
C ASP A 46 -17.95 5.57 -5.34
N ASN A 47 -17.80 4.25 -5.16
CA ASN A 47 -18.29 3.52 -3.97
C ASN A 47 -17.18 2.89 -3.11
N LEU A 48 -15.90 3.04 -3.48
CA LEU A 48 -14.77 2.37 -2.82
C LEU A 48 -14.41 2.96 -1.45
N ALA A 49 -14.75 4.23 -1.18
CA ALA A 49 -14.36 4.93 0.04
C ALA A 49 -14.65 4.15 1.34
N PRO A 50 -15.89 3.69 1.63
CA PRO A 50 -16.17 2.94 2.85
C PRO A 50 -15.43 1.59 2.91
N LEU A 51 -15.16 0.95 1.77
CA LEU A 51 -14.38 -0.29 1.72
C LEU A 51 -12.89 -0.04 2.07
N ARG A 52 -12.32 1.10 1.64
CA ARG A 52 -10.92 1.47 1.88
C ARG A 52 -10.62 1.78 3.35
N VAL A 53 -11.60 2.30 4.09
CA VAL A 53 -11.45 2.59 5.52
C VAL A 53 -11.99 1.47 6.43
N GLY A 54 -12.45 0.35 5.84
CA GLY A 54 -12.93 -0.81 6.58
C GLY A 54 -14.32 -0.64 7.21
N GLU A 55 -15.13 0.31 6.75
CA GLU A 55 -16.53 0.48 7.20
C GLU A 55 -17.46 -0.61 6.66
N ILE A 56 -17.14 -1.16 5.49
CA ILE A 56 -17.84 -2.30 4.89
C ILE A 56 -16.86 -3.40 4.51
N THR A 57 -17.36 -4.64 4.48
CA THR A 57 -16.62 -5.80 3.98
C THR A 57 -16.69 -5.88 2.46
N LEU A 58 -15.77 -6.63 1.83
CA LEU A 58 -15.83 -6.92 0.40
C LEU A 58 -17.13 -7.67 0.04
N LYS A 59 -17.66 -8.50 0.95
CA LYS A 59 -18.93 -9.19 0.72
C LYS A 59 -20.09 -8.21 0.60
N GLN A 60 -20.20 -7.25 1.52
CA GLN A 60 -21.21 -6.19 1.44
C GLN A 60 -21.04 -5.33 0.18
N PHE A 61 -19.80 -5.10 -0.26
CA PHE A 61 -19.54 -4.40 -1.51
C PHE A 61 -20.00 -5.21 -2.75
N CYS A 62 -19.77 -6.52 -2.74
CA CYS A 62 -20.30 -7.46 -3.74
C CYS A 62 -21.84 -7.49 -3.74
N ASP A 63 -22.48 -7.44 -2.58
CA ASP A 63 -23.94 -7.43 -2.47
C ASP A 63 -24.51 -6.14 -3.07
N LYS A 64 -23.91 -4.97 -2.78
CA LYS A 64 -24.27 -3.68 -3.41
C LYS A 64 -24.02 -3.68 -4.92
N PHE A 65 -22.97 -4.34 -5.38
CA PHE A 65 -22.67 -4.49 -6.79
C PHE A 65 -23.76 -5.30 -7.50
N ASN A 66 -24.14 -6.43 -6.92
CA ASN A 66 -25.22 -7.29 -7.44
C ASN A 66 -26.56 -6.54 -7.51
N GLU A 67 -26.88 -5.75 -6.48
CA GLU A 67 -28.06 -4.89 -6.45
C GLU A 67 -28.03 -3.85 -7.58
N HIS A 68 -26.92 -3.11 -7.71
CA HIS A 68 -26.78 -2.04 -8.70
C HIS A 68 -26.87 -2.55 -10.13
N PHE A 69 -26.12 -3.61 -10.45
CA PHE A 69 -26.09 -4.18 -11.81
C PHE A 69 -27.20 -5.18 -12.08
N GLN A 70 -28.05 -5.47 -11.09
CA GLN A 70 -29.13 -6.46 -11.16
C GLN A 70 -28.60 -7.81 -11.66
N VAL A 71 -27.59 -8.34 -10.98
CA VAL A 71 -26.93 -9.60 -11.29
C VAL A 71 -26.73 -10.44 -10.03
N ASN A 72 -26.40 -11.72 -10.20
CA ASN A 72 -26.14 -12.66 -9.10
C ASN A 72 -24.72 -13.20 -9.16
N MET A 73 -23.72 -12.31 -9.12
CA MET A 73 -22.32 -12.74 -9.03
C MET A 73 -22.05 -13.36 -7.66
N THR A 74 -21.40 -14.52 -7.63
CA THR A 74 -20.98 -15.11 -6.36
C THR A 74 -19.84 -14.28 -5.75
N PHE A 75 -19.74 -14.30 -4.42
CA PHE A 75 -18.63 -13.63 -3.74
C PHE A 75 -17.25 -14.14 -4.21
N THR A 76 -17.14 -15.44 -4.50
CA THR A 76 -15.89 -16.04 -4.99
C THR A 76 -15.49 -15.48 -6.36
N GLU A 77 -16.43 -15.37 -7.30
CA GLU A 77 -16.17 -14.77 -8.61
C GLU A 77 -15.81 -13.29 -8.48
N PHE A 78 -16.60 -12.55 -7.69
CA PHE A 78 -16.37 -11.13 -7.44
C PHE A 78 -14.98 -10.90 -6.85
N SER A 79 -14.64 -11.61 -5.78
CA SER A 79 -13.35 -11.51 -5.10
C SER A 79 -12.19 -11.83 -6.04
N LYS A 80 -12.32 -12.87 -6.88
CA LYS A 80 -11.30 -13.24 -7.87
C LYS A 80 -11.05 -12.12 -8.89
N ILE A 81 -12.11 -11.56 -9.46
CA ILE A 81 -11.99 -10.48 -10.45
C ILE A 81 -11.51 -9.19 -9.78
N PHE A 82 -12.07 -8.84 -8.62
CA PHE A 82 -11.71 -7.64 -7.86
C PHE A 82 -10.23 -7.63 -7.46
N ASN A 83 -9.67 -8.78 -7.07
CA ASN A 83 -8.27 -8.89 -6.70
C ASN A 83 -7.31 -8.98 -7.90
N SER A 84 -7.79 -9.15 -9.13
CA SER A 84 -6.94 -9.31 -10.32
C SER A 84 -6.08 -8.08 -10.62
N MET A 85 -6.52 -6.88 -10.21
CA MET A 85 -5.72 -5.65 -10.31
C MET A 85 -4.48 -5.67 -9.41
N CYS A 86 -4.43 -6.56 -8.43
CA CYS A 86 -3.36 -6.68 -7.44
C CYS A 86 -2.46 -7.91 -7.69
N THR A 87 -2.56 -8.54 -8.86
CA THR A 87 -1.67 -9.65 -9.23
C THR A 87 -0.26 -9.13 -9.50
N LEU A 88 0.73 -9.65 -8.77
CA LEU A 88 2.12 -9.21 -8.91
C LEU A 88 2.75 -9.79 -10.18
N ASP A 89 3.45 -8.95 -10.93
CA ASP A 89 4.36 -9.42 -11.98
C ASP A 89 5.78 -9.57 -11.45
N LYS A 90 6.63 -10.16 -12.28
CA LYS A 90 8.06 -10.33 -12.00
C LYS A 90 8.73 -9.00 -11.65
N ALA A 91 8.42 -7.91 -12.35
CA ALA A 91 9.02 -6.60 -12.08
C ALA A 91 8.68 -6.08 -10.67
N SER A 92 7.43 -6.27 -10.23
CA SER A 92 7.00 -5.93 -8.86
C SER A 92 7.71 -6.78 -7.81
N LEU A 93 7.84 -8.10 -8.06
CA LEU A 93 8.56 -9.02 -7.17
C LEU A 93 10.06 -8.68 -7.06
N ASP A 94 10.71 -8.42 -8.20
CA ASP A 94 12.12 -8.03 -8.27
C ASP A 94 12.36 -6.70 -7.53
N ARG A 95 11.44 -5.74 -7.66
CA ARG A 95 11.50 -4.47 -6.93
C ARG A 95 11.37 -4.66 -5.41
N VAL A 96 10.40 -5.45 -4.96
CA VAL A 96 10.23 -5.76 -3.53
C VAL A 96 11.46 -6.49 -2.98
N ALA A 97 12.00 -7.46 -3.72
CA ALA A 97 13.21 -8.18 -3.32
C ALA A 97 14.43 -7.26 -3.23
N LYS A 98 14.62 -6.34 -4.19
CA LYS A 98 15.70 -5.33 -4.16
C LYS A 98 15.62 -4.48 -2.90
N PHE A 99 14.44 -3.98 -2.53
CA PHE A 99 14.28 -3.16 -1.34
C PHE A 99 14.43 -3.95 -0.04
N LYS A 100 14.00 -5.21 -0.03
CA LYS A 100 14.27 -6.09 1.10
C LYS A 100 15.78 -6.29 1.31
N GLY A 101 16.51 -6.63 0.25
CA GLY A 101 17.98 -6.76 0.32
C GLY A 101 18.66 -5.47 0.76
N PHE A 102 18.21 -4.31 0.25
CA PHE A 102 18.68 -3.00 0.72
C PHE A 102 18.48 -2.84 2.23
N LEU A 103 17.31 -3.17 2.77
CA LEU A 103 17.05 -3.04 4.21
C LEU A 103 17.85 -4.01 5.07
N GLU A 104 18.12 -5.22 4.58
CA GLU A 104 18.96 -6.22 5.26
C GLU A 104 20.41 -5.73 5.46
N GLU A 105 20.89 -4.81 4.62
CA GLU A 105 22.21 -4.18 4.73
C GLU A 105 22.21 -2.87 5.55
N HIS A 106 21.04 -2.32 5.86
CA HIS A 106 20.87 -0.99 6.45
C HIS A 106 20.06 -1.01 7.74
N ASP A 107 20.74 -1.39 8.83
CA ASP A 107 20.17 -1.35 10.18
C ASP A 107 19.67 0.05 10.55
N GLY A 108 18.55 0.08 11.30
CA GLY A 108 17.93 1.32 11.75
C GLY A 108 17.14 2.07 10.68
N VAL A 109 16.93 1.48 9.51
CA VAL A 109 16.02 1.96 8.46
C VAL A 109 14.74 1.13 8.46
N LYS A 110 13.59 1.80 8.34
CA LYS A 110 12.29 1.16 8.11
C LYS A 110 11.58 1.83 6.94
N PHE A 111 10.95 1.02 6.11
CA PHE A 111 10.06 1.46 5.06
C PHE A 111 8.62 1.36 5.53
N VAL A 112 7.87 2.44 5.44
CA VAL A 112 6.46 2.51 5.78
C VAL A 112 5.65 2.75 4.51
N LEU A 113 4.88 1.75 4.11
CA LEU A 113 4.02 1.76 2.93
C LEU A 113 2.62 2.28 3.32
N VAL A 114 2.40 3.57 3.13
CA VAL A 114 1.11 4.24 3.36
C VAL A 114 0.20 3.96 2.15
N SER A 115 -0.99 3.40 2.38
CA SER A 115 -1.83 2.94 1.25
C SER A 115 -3.33 3.08 1.50
N HIS A 116 -4.03 3.67 0.52
CA HIS A 116 -5.47 3.55 0.37
C HIS A 116 -5.83 2.21 -0.28
N THR A 117 -5.99 1.18 0.54
CA THR A 117 -6.31 -0.19 0.11
C THR A 117 -7.46 -0.75 0.95
N ASN A 118 -7.87 -1.99 0.70
CA ASN A 118 -8.85 -2.72 1.50
C ASN A 118 -8.27 -4.09 1.91
N TYR A 119 -8.88 -4.75 2.90
CA TYR A 119 -8.37 -6.02 3.43
C TYR A 119 -8.22 -7.09 2.34
N SER A 120 -9.14 -7.17 1.38
CA SER A 120 -9.06 -8.17 0.31
C SER A 120 -7.82 -7.96 -0.56
N HIS A 121 -7.60 -6.73 -1.03
CA HIS A 121 -6.41 -6.40 -1.84
C HIS A 121 -5.12 -6.60 -1.05
N LEU A 122 -5.07 -6.16 0.21
CA LEU A 122 -3.88 -6.29 1.05
C LEU A 122 -3.51 -7.77 1.27
N TYR A 123 -4.45 -8.60 1.72
CA TYR A 123 -4.17 -10.02 1.96
C TYR A 123 -3.85 -10.76 0.67
N TYR A 124 -4.50 -10.40 -0.45
CA TYR A 124 -4.15 -10.96 -1.75
C TYR A 124 -2.70 -10.62 -2.16
N ILE A 125 -2.26 -9.39 -1.93
CA ILE A 125 -0.87 -8.97 -2.16
C ILE A 125 0.09 -9.75 -1.25
N LEU A 126 -0.17 -9.81 0.06
CA LEU A 126 0.69 -10.48 1.03
C LEU A 126 0.79 -12.00 0.75
N SER A 127 -0.29 -12.63 0.28
CA SER A 127 -0.30 -14.04 -0.10
C SER A 127 0.64 -14.37 -1.27
N GLN A 128 0.99 -13.38 -2.09
CA GLN A 128 1.97 -13.50 -3.18
C GLN A 128 3.40 -13.13 -2.74
N LEU A 129 3.57 -12.58 -1.54
CA LEU A 129 4.84 -12.14 -0.95
C LEU A 129 5.26 -12.86 0.35
N PRO A 130 4.79 -14.07 0.73
CA PRO A 130 4.92 -14.56 2.10
C PRO A 130 6.37 -14.80 2.55
N LYS A 131 7.29 -15.02 1.61
CA LYS A 131 8.73 -15.16 1.88
C LYS A 131 9.47 -13.82 1.96
N LEU A 132 8.86 -12.77 1.41
CA LEU A 132 9.43 -11.43 1.33
C LEU A 132 8.93 -10.56 2.47
N ILE A 133 7.62 -10.58 2.74
CA ILE A 133 6.96 -9.73 3.72
C ILE A 133 5.93 -10.59 4.48
N PRO A 134 6.10 -10.78 5.81
CA PRO A 134 5.14 -11.52 6.62
C PRO A 134 3.89 -10.67 6.93
N GLU A 135 2.78 -11.33 7.31
CA GLU A 135 1.56 -10.62 7.72
C GLU A 135 1.75 -9.74 8.97
N THR A 136 2.76 -10.07 9.80
CA THR A 136 3.16 -9.26 10.97
C THR A 136 3.65 -7.86 10.60
N ALA A 137 3.92 -7.60 9.32
CA ALA A 137 4.30 -6.29 8.79
C ALA A 137 3.14 -5.27 8.73
N VAL A 138 1.88 -5.69 8.94
CA VAL A 138 0.73 -4.80 8.84
C VAL A 138 0.49 -4.06 10.16
N ILE A 139 0.78 -2.76 10.19
CA ILE A 139 0.51 -1.90 11.36
C ILE A 139 -0.99 -1.89 11.62
N SER A 140 -1.37 -2.32 12.82
CA SER A 140 -2.76 -2.44 13.26
C SER A 140 -2.89 -2.19 14.77
N ASP A 141 -4.13 -2.16 15.26
CA ASP A 141 -4.41 -2.10 16.70
C ASP A 141 -4.22 -3.46 17.41
N ASP A 142 -4.25 -4.56 16.66
CA ASP A 142 -4.20 -5.92 17.21
C ASP A 142 -2.76 -6.43 17.36
N LYS A 143 -2.26 -7.17 16.35
CA LYS A 143 -0.94 -7.81 16.37
C LYS A 143 -0.16 -7.40 15.14
N TRP A 144 0.99 -6.78 15.37
CA TRP A 144 2.00 -6.46 14.37
C TRP A 144 3.37 -6.50 15.03
N SER A 145 4.43 -6.68 14.24
CA SER A 145 5.79 -6.73 14.76
C SER A 145 6.55 -5.46 14.44
N GLU A 146 7.04 -4.79 15.49
CA GLU A 146 7.93 -3.65 15.38
C GLU A 146 9.30 -4.04 14.82
N SER A 147 9.68 -5.33 14.82
CA SER A 147 10.96 -5.77 14.25
C SER A 147 10.99 -5.72 12.73
N GLU A 148 9.83 -5.68 12.05
CA GLU A 148 9.79 -5.67 10.59
C GLU A 148 10.37 -4.36 10.04
N GLN A 149 11.14 -4.46 8.96
CA GLN A 149 11.73 -3.31 8.29
C GLN A 149 10.83 -2.77 7.17
N ILE A 150 9.99 -3.60 6.55
CA ILE A 150 8.94 -3.14 5.62
C ILE A 150 7.61 -3.26 6.35
N LEU A 151 6.93 -2.14 6.53
CA LEU A 151 5.70 -2.03 7.30
C LEU A 151 4.57 -1.48 6.42
N PHE A 152 3.40 -2.09 6.48
CA PHE A 152 2.20 -1.62 5.80
C PHE A 152 1.40 -0.76 6.76
N ALA A 153 1.10 0.47 6.35
CA ALA A 153 0.20 1.39 7.05
C ALA A 153 -1.04 1.62 6.18
N PRO A 154 -2.02 0.71 6.23
CA PRO A 154 -3.14 0.78 5.32
C PRO A 154 -4.34 1.52 5.93
N SER A 155 -5.15 2.17 5.08
CA SER A 155 -6.28 3.03 5.48
C SER A 155 -7.35 2.31 6.30
N MET A 156 -7.52 1.00 6.18
CA MET A 156 -8.49 0.26 6.98
C MET A 156 -8.04 0.04 8.43
N SER A 157 -6.74 0.06 8.70
CA SER A 157 -6.20 0.03 10.06
C SER A 157 -6.30 1.41 10.71
N SER A 158 -5.94 2.47 9.97
CA SER A 158 -5.96 3.84 10.48
C SER A 158 -7.36 4.47 10.51
N LYS A 159 -8.28 3.96 9.69
CA LYS A 159 -9.59 4.55 9.38
C LYS A 159 -9.50 5.97 8.82
N CYS A 160 -8.37 6.31 8.21
CA CYS A 160 -8.12 7.62 7.62
C CYS A 160 -8.31 7.57 6.10
N THR A 161 -8.93 8.61 5.55
CA THR A 161 -9.13 8.79 4.10
C THR A 161 -7.97 9.47 3.41
N GLU A 162 -7.05 10.06 4.18
CA GLU A 162 -5.90 10.82 3.68
C GLU A 162 -4.58 10.15 4.09
N HIS A 163 -3.60 10.23 3.19
CA HIS A 163 -2.27 9.65 3.43
C HIS A 163 -1.52 10.31 4.60
N PRO A 164 -1.53 11.65 4.81
CA PRO A 164 -0.87 12.26 5.97
C PRO A 164 -1.40 11.76 7.31
N ASP A 165 -2.71 11.55 7.45
CA ASP A 165 -3.30 11.03 8.69
C ASP A 165 -2.98 9.55 8.90
N THR A 166 -2.95 8.78 7.81
CA THR A 166 -2.50 7.38 7.86
C THR A 166 -1.03 7.28 8.27
N LEU A 167 -0.17 8.19 7.78
CA LEU A 167 1.22 8.29 8.23
C LEU A 167 1.29 8.66 9.71
N LYS A 168 0.51 9.65 10.16
CA LYS A 168 0.45 10.05 11.57
C LYS A 168 0.10 8.88 12.48
N TYR A 169 -0.88 8.07 12.08
CA TYR A 169 -1.22 6.83 12.77
C TYR A 169 -0.03 5.85 12.84
N ALA A 170 0.64 5.61 11.71
CA ALA A 170 1.79 4.71 11.65
C ALA A 170 2.98 5.18 12.50
N LEU A 171 3.33 6.47 12.43
CA LEU A 171 4.42 7.05 13.24
C LEU A 171 4.07 7.00 14.73
N LYS A 172 2.82 7.23 15.11
CA LYS A 172 2.39 7.06 16.51
C LYS A 172 2.58 5.62 16.99
N LYS A 173 2.27 4.62 16.15
CA LYS A 173 2.44 3.20 16.45
C LYS A 173 3.91 2.81 16.58
N LEU A 174 4.77 3.39 15.75
CA LEU A 174 6.22 3.21 15.77
C LEU A 174 6.93 4.02 16.86
N LYS A 175 6.20 4.84 17.63
CA LYS A 175 6.75 5.67 18.71
C LYS A 175 7.97 6.50 18.27
N ILE A 176 7.85 7.13 17.10
CA ILE A 176 8.93 7.92 16.50
C ILE A 176 9.31 9.07 17.44
N ASP A 177 10.61 9.21 17.69
CA ASP A 177 11.18 10.27 18.51
C ASP A 177 11.55 11.49 17.67
N LYS A 178 11.71 12.65 18.32
CA LYS A 178 12.05 13.91 17.64
C LYS A 178 13.35 13.86 16.83
N GLU A 179 14.30 13.01 17.25
CA GLU A 179 15.62 12.81 16.62
C GLU A 179 15.58 11.80 15.44
N ASP A 180 14.45 11.12 15.24
CA ASP A 180 14.29 10.22 14.10
C ASP A 180 14.08 10.99 12.81
N HIS A 181 14.58 10.46 11.69
CA HIS A 181 14.38 11.09 10.39
C HIS A 181 13.16 10.46 9.72
N VAL A 182 12.29 11.30 9.18
CA VAL A 182 11.13 10.85 8.39
C VAL A 182 11.28 11.42 6.99
N ILE A 183 11.50 10.55 6.00
CA ILE A 183 11.72 10.92 4.61
C ILE A 183 10.51 10.43 3.83
N SER A 184 9.76 11.33 3.23
CA SER A 184 8.66 10.98 2.34
C SER A 184 9.12 10.94 0.90
N PHE A 185 8.94 9.78 0.27
CA PHE A 185 8.99 9.60 -1.18
C PHE A 185 7.58 9.57 -1.80
N LEU A 186 6.56 9.85 -0.99
CA LEU A 186 5.16 9.85 -1.39
C LEU A 186 4.70 11.29 -1.64
N ASN A 187 4.38 11.61 -2.90
CA ASN A 187 4.01 12.96 -3.34
C ASN A 187 2.74 13.56 -2.71
N THR A 188 1.92 12.76 -2.04
CA THR A 188 0.75 13.20 -1.26
C THR A 188 1.12 13.60 0.16
N ILE A 189 2.36 13.33 0.59
CA ILE A 189 2.91 13.73 1.88
C ILE A 189 4.20 14.54 1.60
N LYS A 190 4.04 15.80 1.21
CA LYS A 190 5.18 16.72 0.96
C LYS A 190 5.60 17.53 2.17
N ALA A 191 4.74 17.60 3.18
CA ALA A 191 4.97 18.29 4.43
C ALA A 191 4.32 17.50 5.56
N TYR A 192 4.98 17.46 6.71
CA TYR A 192 4.50 16.83 7.92
C TYR A 192 5.17 17.51 9.12
N ASP A 193 4.43 17.66 10.22
CA ASP A 193 4.92 18.32 11.44
C ASP A 193 5.85 17.37 12.22
N HIS A 194 7.13 17.35 11.81
CA HIS A 194 8.21 16.62 12.49
C HIS A 194 9.56 17.32 12.24
N PRO A 195 10.43 17.51 13.27
CA PRO A 195 11.66 18.30 13.15
C PRO A 195 12.63 17.87 12.04
N HIS A 196 12.73 16.57 11.80
CA HIS A 196 13.57 15.98 10.75
C HIS A 196 12.75 15.35 9.62
N PHE A 197 11.62 15.98 9.28
CA PHE A 197 10.87 15.60 8.09
C PHE A 197 11.51 16.16 6.82
N SER A 198 11.56 15.35 5.77
CA SER A 198 11.89 15.82 4.43
C SER A 198 11.04 15.10 3.38
N TYR A 199 10.77 15.78 2.26
CA TYR A 199 10.20 15.16 1.07
C TYR A 199 11.27 15.09 -0.02
N VAL A 200 11.37 13.94 -0.66
CA VAL A 200 12.25 13.70 -1.80
C VAL A 200 11.41 13.09 -2.92
N ASP A 201 11.44 13.68 -4.11
CA ASP A 201 10.86 13.04 -5.28
C ASP A 201 11.72 11.81 -5.63
N PRO A 202 11.16 10.59 -5.54
CA PRO A 202 11.95 9.36 -5.70
C PRO A 202 12.40 9.11 -7.14
N GLY A 203 11.88 9.85 -8.13
CA GLY A 203 12.07 9.52 -9.54
C GLY A 203 11.15 8.39 -10.01
N LYS A 204 11.36 7.93 -11.25
CA LYS A 204 10.46 6.95 -11.89
C LYS A 204 10.69 5.53 -11.38
N ASP A 205 11.93 5.19 -11.09
CA ASP A 205 12.37 3.85 -10.70
C ASP A 205 12.88 3.83 -9.25
N LEU A 206 12.49 4.84 -8.46
CA LEU A 206 12.87 5.00 -7.07
C LEU A 206 14.40 5.10 -6.88
N GLU A 207 15.09 5.61 -7.90
CA GLU A 207 16.55 5.65 -7.97
C GLU A 207 17.20 6.46 -6.83
N LYS A 208 16.51 7.47 -6.29
CA LYS A 208 17.05 8.34 -5.24
C LYS A 208 16.94 7.77 -3.83
N VAL A 209 16.25 6.64 -3.65
CA VAL A 209 15.96 6.09 -2.31
C VAL A 209 17.25 5.69 -1.60
N ALA A 210 18.10 4.89 -2.26
CA ALA A 210 19.34 4.38 -1.66
C ALA A 210 20.28 5.54 -1.30
N GLU A 211 20.59 6.40 -2.28
CA GLU A 211 21.46 7.58 -2.10
C GLU A 211 21.01 8.48 -0.94
N THR A 212 19.71 8.77 -0.85
CA THR A 212 19.17 9.63 0.21
C THR A 212 19.31 9.00 1.59
N VAL A 213 19.00 7.70 1.70
CA VAL A 213 19.07 6.97 2.98
C VAL A 213 20.52 6.80 3.44
N GLU A 214 21.42 6.41 2.53
CA GLU A 214 22.84 6.22 2.81
C GLU A 214 23.51 7.52 3.24
N SER A 215 23.25 8.64 2.53
CA SER A 215 23.78 9.96 2.89
C SER A 215 23.37 10.41 4.30
N LEU A 216 22.15 10.09 4.72
CA LEU A 216 21.68 10.38 6.08
C LEU A 216 22.29 9.46 7.13
N GLN A 217 22.51 8.18 6.82
CA GLN A 217 23.23 7.26 7.72
C GLN A 217 24.69 7.67 7.91
N GLU A 218 25.36 8.11 6.85
CA GLU A 218 26.72 8.66 6.93
C GLU A 218 26.78 9.92 7.80
N SER A 219 25.86 10.86 7.57
CA SER A 219 25.75 12.09 8.37
C SER A 219 25.58 11.79 9.86
N LYS A 220 24.83 10.74 10.22
CA LYS A 220 24.69 10.29 11.61
C LYS A 220 25.98 9.73 12.19
N LYS A 221 26.78 8.99 11.40
CA LYS A 221 28.07 8.46 11.86
C LYS A 221 29.05 9.60 12.14
N THR A 222 29.12 10.62 11.29
CA THR A 222 30.06 11.74 11.44
C THR A 222 29.83 12.56 12.72
N VAL A 223 28.57 12.71 13.16
CA VAL A 223 28.21 13.40 14.42
C VAL A 223 28.62 12.59 15.66
N VAL A 224 28.66 11.25 15.57
CA VAL A 224 29.06 10.39 16.69
C VAL A 224 30.58 10.31 16.87
N TYR A 225 31.36 10.45 15.80
CA TYR A 225 32.84 10.41 15.86
C TYR A 225 33.51 11.76 16.16
N SER A 226 32.74 12.83 16.36
CA SER A 226 33.25 14.19 16.63
C SER A 226 33.16 14.63 18.10
N VAL A 227 33.02 13.68 19.02
CA VAL A 227 32.99 13.90 20.49
C VAL A 227 34.22 13.27 21.16
#